data_AF-A0A924UWX0-F1
#
_entry.id   AF-A0A924UWX0-F1
#
_cell.length_a   1.000
_cell.length_b   1.000
_cell.length_c   1.000
_cell.angle_alpha   90.00
_cell.angle_beta   90.00
_cell.angle_gamma   90.00
#
_symmetry.space_group_name_H-M   'P 1'
#
loop_
_entity.id
_entity.type
_entity.pdbx_description
1 polymer ?
#
loop_
_entity_poly.entity_id
_entity_poly.type
_entity_poly.pdbx_seq_one_letter_code
_entity_poly.pdbx_strand_id
1 'polypeptide(L)'
;FAPSYWYFLLLPIHFFMGPLHGAIVNWCGHKYGYSNFDNNDHSKNTTPIDFLMLGELFQNNHHKHPNSPNFAKKWFEVDPVYPVMRLLHWTRIIKLRKA
;
A
#
# COMPACT_ATOMS: atom_id res chain seq x y z
N PHE A 1 -3.90 -22.61 16.04
CA PHE A 1 -4.04 -22.78 17.50
C PHE A 1 -2.94 -21.97 18.19
N ALA A 2 -3.25 -21.27 19.31
CA ALA A 2 -2.27 -20.52 20.08
C ALA A 2 -1.48 -21.47 21.01
N PRO A 3 -0.13 -21.52 20.93
CA PRO A 3 0.67 -22.45 21.74
C PRO A 3 0.62 -22.20 23.26
N SER A 4 0.21 -21.01 23.69
CA SER A 4 0.10 -20.62 25.10
C SER A 4 -0.96 -19.53 25.27
N TYR A 5 -1.60 -19.47 26.44
CA TYR A 5 -2.62 -18.45 26.74
C TYR A 5 -2.07 -17.02 26.73
N TRP A 6 -0.77 -16.83 26.95
CA TRP A 6 -0.14 -15.51 26.91
C TRP A 6 -0.23 -14.83 25.55
N TYR A 7 -0.35 -15.59 24.45
CA TYR A 7 -0.52 -15.02 23.11
C TYR A 7 -1.82 -14.24 22.94
N PHE A 8 -2.84 -14.50 23.75
CA PHE A 8 -4.09 -13.73 23.71
C PHE A 8 -3.91 -12.28 24.16
N LEU A 9 -2.83 -11.95 24.89
CA LEU A 9 -2.48 -10.57 25.20
C LEU A 9 -2.04 -9.76 23.98
N LEU A 10 -1.71 -10.42 22.87
CA LEU A 10 -1.39 -9.75 21.60
C LEU A 10 -2.64 -9.39 20.79
N LEU A 11 -3.83 -9.90 21.17
CA LEU A 11 -5.07 -9.60 20.45
C LEU A 11 -5.37 -8.11 20.33
N PRO A 12 -5.24 -7.28 21.39
CA PRO A 12 -5.41 -5.85 21.26
C PRO A 12 -4.50 -5.25 20.19
N ILE A 13 -3.20 -5.58 20.23
CA ILE A 13 -2.22 -5.11 19.24
C ILE A 13 -2.68 -5.51 17.83
N HIS A 14 -3.06 -6.78 17.65
CA HIS A 14 -3.52 -7.29 16.36
C HIS A 14 -4.77 -6.56 15.84
N PHE A 15 -5.76 -6.31 16.70
CA PHE A 15 -6.97 -5.57 16.33
C PHE A 15 -6.69 -4.11 15.98
N PHE A 16 -5.70 -3.48 16.62
CA PHE A 16 -5.31 -2.10 16.33
C PHE A 16 -4.44 -1.95 15.06
N MET A 17 -3.72 -2.99 14.64
CA MET A 17 -2.82 -2.91 13.48
C MET A 17 -3.54 -2.43 12.21
N GLY A 18 -4.72 -2.97 11.90
CA GLY A 18 -5.47 -2.60 10.70
C GLY A 18 -5.92 -1.14 10.68
N PRO A 19 -6.70 -0.67 11.68
CA PRO A 19 -7.13 0.73 11.76
C PRO A 19 -5.96 1.72 11.82
N LEU A 20 -4.89 1.37 12.55
CA LEU A 20 -3.68 2.21 12.62
C LEU A 20 -3.00 2.34 11.25
N HIS A 21 -2.85 1.23 10.52
CA HIS A 21 -2.31 1.22 9.16
C HIS A 21 -3.15 2.12 8.25
N GLY A 22 -4.47 1.89 8.18
CA GLY A 22 -5.37 2.68 7.35
C GLY A 22 -5.35 4.17 7.70
N ALA A 23 -5.26 4.51 8.99
CA ALA A 23 -5.13 5.90 9.44
C ALA A 23 -3.82 6.53 8.96
N ILE A 24 -2.69 5.81 9.06
CA ILE A 24 -1.38 6.29 8.56
C ILE A 24 -1.44 6.52 7.06
N VAL A 25 -1.91 5.54 6.28
CA VAL A 25 -1.99 5.63 4.82
C VAL A 25 -2.86 6.80 4.39
N ASN A 26 -4.05 6.94 4.96
CA ASN A 26 -4.97 8.03 4.60
C ASN A 26 -4.43 9.41 5.01
N TRP A 27 -3.93 9.54 6.24
CA TRP A 27 -3.41 10.82 6.72
C TRP A 27 -2.16 11.25 5.94
N CYS A 28 -1.19 10.34 5.80
CA CYS A 28 0.05 10.65 5.10
C CYS A 28 -0.16 10.83 3.59
N GLY A 29 -1.08 10.08 2.99
CA GLY A 29 -1.40 10.18 1.56
C GLY A 29 -2.28 11.38 1.19
N HIS A 30 -2.83 12.13 2.14
CA HIS A 30 -3.54 13.39 1.86
C HIS A 30 -2.86 14.64 2.43
N LYS A 31 -1.93 14.49 3.37
CA LYS A 31 -1.28 15.63 4.04
C LYS A 31 0.17 15.87 3.63
N TYR A 32 0.93 14.83 3.35
CA TYR A 32 2.38 14.91 3.13
C TYR A 32 2.75 14.39 1.74
N GLY A 33 3.91 14.79 1.24
CA GLY A 33 4.43 14.30 -0.03
C GLY A 33 4.07 15.16 -1.24
N TYR A 34 4.08 14.55 -2.43
CA TYR A 34 3.95 15.23 -3.73
C TYR A 34 2.81 14.62 -4.55
N SER A 35 2.37 15.31 -5.61
CA SER A 35 1.38 14.79 -6.55
C SER A 35 2.02 14.64 -7.93
N ASN A 36 1.77 13.51 -8.60
CA ASN A 36 2.13 13.29 -10.00
C ASN A 36 1.00 13.70 -10.95
N PHE A 37 -0.25 13.58 -10.49
CA PHE A 37 -1.45 13.85 -11.25
C PHE A 37 -2.34 14.84 -10.52
N ASP A 38 -3.05 15.65 -11.30
CA ASP A 38 -4.16 16.45 -10.80
C ASP A 38 -5.46 15.64 -10.87
N ASN A 39 -5.88 15.13 -9.71
CA ASN A 39 -7.09 14.33 -9.52
C ASN A 39 -8.22 15.13 -8.83
N ASN A 40 -7.97 16.40 -8.48
CA ASN A 40 -8.91 17.26 -7.72
C ASN A 40 -9.38 16.67 -6.35
N ASP A 41 -8.55 15.85 -5.69
CA ASP A 41 -8.88 15.13 -4.45
C ASP A 41 -7.84 15.31 -3.32
N HIS A 42 -6.89 16.23 -3.50
CA HIS A 42 -5.75 16.49 -2.61
C HIS A 42 -4.83 15.29 -2.32
N SER A 43 -4.96 14.17 -3.04
CA SER A 43 -4.11 12.99 -2.87
C SER A 43 -2.63 13.29 -3.18
N LYS A 44 -1.76 12.59 -2.44
CA LYS A 44 -0.31 12.70 -2.46
C LYS A 44 0.34 11.31 -2.49
N ASN A 45 1.61 11.29 -2.89
CA ASN A 45 2.52 10.16 -2.82
C ASN A 45 3.56 10.45 -1.73
N THR A 46 3.74 9.52 -0.77
CA THR A 46 4.62 9.72 0.39
C THR A 46 5.70 8.66 0.49
N THR A 47 6.76 8.82 -0.31
CA THR A 47 7.83 7.83 -0.55
C THR A 47 8.60 7.31 0.67
N PRO A 48 9.02 8.12 1.67
CA PRO A 48 9.88 7.60 2.75
C PRO A 48 9.18 6.59 3.66
N ILE A 49 7.87 6.77 3.87
CA ILE A 49 7.05 5.88 4.70
C ILE A 49 6.45 4.76 3.84
N ASP A 50 6.25 5.01 2.55
CA ASP A 50 5.66 4.08 1.59
C ASP A 50 6.35 2.71 1.54
N PHE A 51 7.68 2.67 1.68
CA PHE A 51 8.41 1.40 1.74
C PHE A 51 7.95 0.50 2.89
N LEU A 52 7.65 1.07 4.06
CA LEU A 52 7.16 0.31 5.23
C LEU A 52 5.72 -0.15 5.05
N MET A 53 4.93 0.61 4.29
CA MET A 53 3.52 0.31 3.99
C MET A 53 3.37 -0.37 2.63
N LEU A 54 4.47 -0.91 2.09
CA LEU A 54 4.49 -1.75 0.91
C LEU A 54 3.88 -1.11 -0.36
N GLY A 55 3.99 0.20 -0.55
CA GLY A 55 3.46 0.88 -1.74
C GLY A 55 2.08 1.53 -1.56
N GLU A 56 1.43 1.36 -0.40
CA GLU A 56 0.08 1.88 -0.16
C GLU A 56 -0.01 3.43 -0.04
N LEU A 57 1.12 4.12 0.13
CA LEU A 57 1.18 5.58 0.22
C LEU A 57 1.38 6.25 -1.15
N PHE A 58 1.37 5.51 -2.26
CA PHE A 58 1.25 6.07 -3.61
C PHE A 58 -0.21 6.40 -3.99
N GLN A 59 -0.93 7.08 -3.08
CA GLN A 59 -2.36 7.35 -3.23
C GLN A 59 -2.70 8.20 -4.45
N ASN A 60 -1.89 9.22 -4.77
CA ASN A 60 -2.14 10.05 -5.95
C ASN A 60 -2.05 9.25 -7.26
N ASN A 61 -1.10 8.32 -7.33
CA ASN A 61 -0.97 7.42 -8.48
C ASN A 61 -2.14 6.41 -8.54
N HIS A 62 -2.52 5.85 -7.38
CA HIS A 62 -3.61 4.91 -7.27
C HIS A 62 -4.96 5.55 -7.65
N HIS A 63 -5.25 6.76 -7.16
CA HIS A 63 -6.49 7.47 -7.48
C HIS A 63 -6.60 7.81 -8.96
N LYS A 64 -5.45 8.09 -9.63
CA LYS A 64 -5.44 8.28 -11.09
C LYS A 64 -5.68 6.98 -11.85
N HIS A 65 -5.06 5.89 -11.41
CA HIS A 65 -5.10 4.58 -12.07
C HIS A 65 -5.43 3.45 -11.10
N PRO A 66 -6.69 3.35 -10.63
CA PRO A 66 -7.06 2.43 -9.54
C PRO A 66 -6.92 0.96 -9.92
N ASN A 67 -7.04 0.64 -11.21
CA ASN A 67 -6.88 -0.71 -11.74
C ASN A 67 -5.42 -1.08 -12.07
N SER A 68 -4.47 -0.16 -11.86
CA SER A 68 -3.06 -0.41 -12.12
C SER A 68 -2.47 -1.32 -11.06
N PRO A 69 -1.90 -2.49 -11.42
CA PRO A 69 -1.25 -3.37 -10.46
C PRO A 69 0.09 -2.83 -9.94
N ASN A 70 0.64 -1.80 -10.60
CA ASN A 70 1.83 -1.08 -10.14
C ASN A 70 1.42 0.35 -9.75
N PHE A 71 1.65 0.72 -8.49
CA PHE A 71 1.36 2.05 -8.00
C PHE A 71 2.50 3.04 -8.22
N ALA A 72 3.72 2.58 -8.51
CA ALA A 72 4.82 3.44 -8.93
C ALA A 72 4.67 3.92 -10.38
N LYS A 73 4.95 5.20 -10.62
CA LYS A 73 4.90 5.89 -11.93
C LYS A 73 6.19 6.64 -12.27
N LYS A 74 6.94 7.11 -11.28
CA LYS A 74 8.27 7.71 -11.47
C LYS A 74 9.38 6.70 -11.14
N TRP A 75 10.57 6.92 -11.68
CA TRP A 75 11.71 5.99 -11.55
C TRP A 75 12.19 5.80 -10.10
N PHE A 76 11.98 6.79 -9.23
CA PHE A 76 12.35 6.73 -7.81
C PHE A 76 11.21 6.21 -6.92
N GLU A 77 10.03 5.96 -7.50
CA GLU A 77 8.91 5.33 -6.79
C GLU A 77 9.12 3.82 -6.84
N VAL A 78 9.17 3.20 -5.66
CA VAL A 78 9.40 1.76 -5.53
C VAL A 78 8.18 1.14 -4.90
N ASP A 79 7.40 0.43 -5.69
CA ASP A 79 6.31 -0.43 -5.22
C ASP A 79 6.88 -1.85 -5.00
N PRO A 80 7.10 -2.27 -3.74
CA PRO A 80 7.66 -3.58 -3.44
C PRO A 80 6.66 -4.73 -3.68
N VAL A 81 5.36 -4.45 -3.79
CA VAL A 81 4.32 -5.47 -3.99
C VAL A 81 4.20 -5.85 -5.46
N TYR A 82 4.42 -4.92 -6.38
CA TYR A 82 4.38 -5.20 -7.82
C TYR A 82 5.27 -6.37 -8.28
N PRO A 83 6.57 -6.48 -7.89
CA PRO A 83 7.39 -7.64 -8.26
C PRO A 83 6.86 -8.95 -7.66
N VAL A 84 6.30 -8.91 -6.44
CA VAL A 84 5.65 -10.08 -5.82
C VAL A 84 4.42 -10.50 -6.62
N MET A 85 3.57 -9.56 -7.03
CA MET A 85 2.42 -9.82 -7.89
C MET A 85 2.83 -10.41 -9.25
N ARG A 86 3.92 -9.91 -9.84
CA ARG A 86 4.47 -10.48 -11.08
C ARG A 86 4.96 -11.92 -10.90
N LEU A 87 5.59 -12.24 -9.77
CA LEU A 87 6.01 -13.61 -9.44
C LEU A 87 4.81 -14.54 -9.27
N LEU A 88 3.78 -14.11 -8.55
CA LEU A 88 2.53 -14.85 -8.38
C LEU A 88 1.80 -15.05 -9.72
N HIS A 89 1.89 -14.07 -10.62
CA HIS A 89 1.35 -14.19 -11.95
C HIS A 89 2.10 -15.21 -12.81
N TRP A 90 3.42 -15.17 -12.76
CA TRP A 90 4.30 -16.08 -13.49
C TRP A 90 4.11 -17.53 -13.04
N THR A 91 3.96 -17.75 -11.73
CA THR A 91 3.64 -19.06 -11.13
C THR A 91 2.19 -19.50 -11.36
N ARG A 92 1.38 -18.69 -12.05
CA ARG A 92 -0.05 -18.93 -12.35
C ARG A 92 -0.96 -19.03 -11.13
N ILE A 93 -0.52 -18.51 -9.98
CA ILE A 93 -1.35 -18.39 -8.77
C ILE A 93 -2.39 -17.29 -8.97
N ILE A 94 -2.00 -16.17 -9.59
CA ILE A 94 -2.90 -15.06 -9.92
C ILE A 94 -2.86 -14.71 -11.41
N LYS A 95 -3.89 -14.01 -11.89
CA LYS A 95 -3.91 -13.44 -13.24
C LYS A 95 -3.92 -11.92 -13.16
N LEU A 96 -2.82 -11.29 -13.55
CA LEU A 96 -2.77 -9.83 -13.66
C LEU A 96 -3.59 -9.38 -14.86
N ARG A 97 -4.52 -8.46 -14.61
CA ARG A 97 -5.26 -7.78 -15.66
C ARG A 97 -4.48 -6.53 -16.07
N LYS A 98 -4.48 -6.24 -17.38
CA LYS A 98 -4.01 -4.92 -17.83
C LYS A 98 -4.95 -3.84 -17.28
N ALA A 99 -4.32 -2.78 -16.76
CA ALA A 99 -4.99 -1.59 -16.25
C ALA A 99 -5.72 -0.84 -17.35
#